data_AF-A0A7X7S8E2-F1
#
_entry.id   AF-A0A7X7S8E2-F1
#
_cell.length_a   1.000
_cell.length_b   1.000
_cell.length_c   1.000
_cell.angle_alpha   90.00
_cell.angle_beta   90.00
_cell.angle_gamma   90.00
#
_symmetry.space_group_name_H-M   'P 1'
#
loop_
_entity.id
_entity.type
_entity.pdbx_description
1 polymer ?
#
loop_
_entity_poly.entity_id
_entity_poly.type
_entity_poly.pdbx_seq_one_letter_code
_entity_poly.pdbx_strand_id
1 'polypeptide(L)'
;LIESIDGTFVTRHVNWNSSKGLSNHSWGIAIDINAKSHFGYVDPQKNPNDPNLILWQKAFKPAGFSWGNSYHDSMHFEVLE
;
A
#
# COMPACT_ATOMS: atom_id res chain seq x y z
N LEU A 1 -9.64 3.56 -11.29
CA LEU A 1 -9.16 2.98 -10.01
C LEU A 1 -7.65 3.10 -9.91
N ILE A 2 -6.88 2.50 -10.84
CA ILE A 2 -5.42 2.63 -10.84
C ILE A 2 -5.00 3.76 -11.78
N GLU A 3 -4.24 4.73 -11.27
CA GLU A 3 -3.59 5.81 -12.00
C GLU A 3 -2.08 5.58 -12.11
N SER A 4 -1.46 5.04 -11.06
CA SER A 4 -0.03 4.69 -11.03
C SER A 4 0.25 3.43 -10.20
N ILE A 5 1.34 2.75 -10.57
CA ILE A 5 1.98 1.68 -9.78
C ILE A 5 3.36 2.21 -9.43
N ASP A 6 3.60 2.53 -8.16
CA ASP A 6 4.74 3.32 -7.71
C ASP A 6 5.82 2.50 -6.98
N GLY A 7 5.56 1.21 -6.79
CA GLY A 7 6.52 0.27 -6.23
C GLY A 7 5.97 -1.14 -6.25
N THR A 8 6.79 -2.12 -6.65
CA THR A 8 6.51 -3.55 -6.52
C THR A 8 7.73 -4.22 -5.90
N PHE A 9 8.79 -4.38 -6.70
CA PHE A 9 10.10 -4.80 -6.24
C PHE A 9 11.08 -3.63 -6.25
N VAL A 10 11.56 -3.23 -5.07
CA VAL A 10 12.60 -2.21 -4.89
C VAL A 10 13.42 -2.58 -3.66
N THR A 11 14.72 -2.86 -3.84
CA THR A 11 15.65 -3.16 -2.74
C THR A 11 15.93 -1.90 -1.93
N ARG A 12 15.22 -1.72 -0.81
CA ARG A 12 15.36 -0.54 0.06
C ARG A 12 15.04 -0.84 1.51
N HIS A 13 15.63 -0.07 2.40
CA HIS A 13 15.13 0.05 3.76
C HIS A 13 13.80 0.84 3.79
N VAL A 14 12.99 0.64 4.83
CA VAL A 14 11.75 1.42 5.03
C VAL A 14 12.10 2.92 5.02
N ASN A 15 11.36 3.71 4.23
CA ASN A 15 11.57 5.15 4.03
C ASN A 15 13.00 5.55 3.62
N TRP A 16 13.73 4.66 2.93
CA TRP A 16 15.13 4.88 2.54
C TRP A 16 16.08 5.14 3.72
N ASN A 17 15.70 4.74 4.93
CA ASN A 17 16.49 4.93 6.13
C ASN A 17 17.23 3.64 6.51
N SER A 18 18.56 3.62 6.39
CA SER A 18 19.40 2.44 6.66
C SER A 18 19.37 1.96 8.11
N SER A 19 18.84 2.74 9.06
CA SER A 19 18.65 2.28 10.45
C SER A 19 17.36 1.47 10.66
N LYS A 20 16.43 1.45 9.69
CA LYS A 20 15.23 0.61 9.71
C LYS A 20 15.49 -0.75 9.05
N GLY A 21 14.62 -1.72 9.26
CA GLY A 21 14.64 -2.98 8.52
C GLY A 21 14.42 -2.79 7.00
N LEU A 22 14.67 -3.85 6.22
CA LEU A 22 14.30 -3.89 4.81
C LEU A 22 12.78 -3.72 4.67
N SER A 23 12.37 -2.96 3.66
CA SER A 23 10.95 -2.84 3.30
C SER A 23 10.49 -4.13 2.62
N ASN A 24 9.20 -4.47 2.76
CA ASN A 24 8.58 -5.60 2.06
C ASN A 24 8.63 -5.49 0.53
N HIS A 25 8.80 -4.28 -0.04
CA HIS A 25 9.14 -4.12 -1.46
C HIS A 25 10.47 -4.77 -1.84
N SER A 26 11.40 -4.97 -0.89
CA SER A 26 12.67 -5.66 -1.15
C SER A 26 12.47 -7.14 -1.44
N TRP A 27 11.33 -7.70 -1.08
CA TRP A 27 10.97 -9.10 -1.33
C TRP A 27 9.91 -9.27 -2.42
N GLY A 28 9.44 -8.18 -3.03
CA GLY A 28 8.40 -8.23 -4.05
C GLY A 28 7.02 -8.65 -3.53
N ILE A 29 6.80 -8.56 -2.21
CA ILE A 29 5.54 -8.94 -1.56
C ILE A 29 4.67 -7.72 -1.21
N ALA A 30 5.07 -6.52 -1.66
CA ALA A 30 4.32 -5.29 -1.46
C ALA A 30 4.15 -4.50 -2.77
N ILE A 31 3.06 -3.76 -2.89
CA ILE A 31 2.72 -2.90 -4.02
C ILE A 31 2.16 -1.57 -3.54
N ASP A 32 2.69 -0.47 -4.10
CA ASP A 32 2.17 0.89 -3.87
C ASP A 32 1.35 1.32 -5.08
N ILE A 33 0.10 1.73 -4.86
CA ILE A 33 -0.84 2.19 -5.90
C ILE A 33 -1.25 3.64 -5.61
N ASN A 34 -1.28 4.47 -6.65
CA ASN A 34 -1.72 5.86 -6.58
C ASN A 34 -0.95 6.69 -5.52
N ALA A 35 0.36 6.46 -5.38
CA ALA A 35 1.17 7.00 -4.29
C ALA A 35 1.08 8.53 -4.19
N LYS A 36 1.06 9.22 -5.34
CA LYS A 36 1.01 10.69 -5.42
C LYS A 36 -0.11 11.31 -4.57
N SER A 37 -1.23 10.63 -4.37
CA SER A 37 -2.39 11.12 -3.64
C SER A 37 -2.74 10.33 -2.36
N HIS A 38 -2.01 9.26 -2.04
CA HIS A 38 -2.39 8.29 -0.98
C HIS A 38 -1.30 8.05 0.08
N PHE A 39 -0.52 9.09 0.43
CA PHE A 39 0.51 9.05 1.49
C PHE A 39 -0.04 8.97 2.94
N GLY A 40 -1.36 8.87 3.12
CA GLY A 40 -2.00 9.02 4.42
C GLY A 40 -3.10 7.99 4.68
N TYR A 41 -3.98 8.31 5.63
CA TYR A 41 -5.16 7.50 5.94
C TYR A 41 -6.36 7.88 5.06
N VAL A 42 -7.03 6.86 4.54
CA VAL A 42 -8.33 6.94 3.88
C VAL A 42 -9.41 6.54 4.87
N ASP A 43 -10.31 7.46 5.19
CA ASP A 43 -11.49 7.22 6.03
C ASP A 43 -12.62 6.62 5.18
N PRO A 44 -13.00 5.33 5.37
CA PRO A 44 -14.02 4.70 4.53
C PRO A 44 -15.41 5.33 4.65
N GLN A 45 -15.71 6.03 5.75
CA GLN A 45 -17.00 6.69 5.94
C GLN A 45 -17.07 8.02 5.19
N LYS A 46 -15.97 8.78 5.14
CA LYS A 46 -15.89 10.07 4.45
C LYS A 46 -15.56 9.92 2.97
N ASN A 47 -14.82 8.87 2.62
CA ASN A 47 -14.29 8.65 1.28
C ASN A 47 -14.71 7.27 0.74
N PRO A 48 -16.02 6.96 0.63
CA PRO A 48 -16.48 5.63 0.23
C PRO A 48 -16.12 5.26 -1.22
N ASN A 49 -15.82 6.26 -2.06
CA ASN A 49 -15.46 6.10 -3.46
C ASN A 49 -13.95 6.24 -3.72
N ASP A 50 -13.13 6.24 -2.66
CA ASP A 50 -11.69 6.30 -2.79
C ASP A 50 -11.16 5.10 -3.63
N PRO A 51 -10.29 5.34 -4.63
CA PRO A 51 -9.85 4.28 -5.52
C PRO A 51 -9.09 3.17 -4.78
N ASN A 52 -8.27 3.50 -3.78
CA ASN A 52 -7.49 2.53 -3.02
C ASN A 52 -8.37 1.77 -2.02
N LEU A 53 -9.41 2.40 -1.47
CA LEU A 53 -10.44 1.70 -0.70
C LEU A 53 -11.21 0.68 -1.55
N ILE A 54 -11.59 1.05 -2.78
CA ILE A 54 -12.28 0.12 -3.69
C ILE A 54 -11.37 -1.06 -4.04
N LEU A 55 -10.10 -0.78 -4.37
CA LEU A 55 -9.10 -1.83 -4.65
C LEU A 55 -8.87 -2.73 -3.43
N TRP A 56 -8.78 -2.16 -2.22
CA TRP A 56 -8.71 -2.90 -0.98
C TRP A 56 -9.87 -3.90 -0.85
N GLN A 57 -11.10 -3.41 -0.94
CA GLN A 57 -12.30 -4.21 -0.70
C GLN A 57 -12.54 -5.28 -1.77
N LYS A 58 -12.21 -4.98 -3.04
CA LYS A 58 -12.60 -5.81 -4.19
C LYS A 58 -11.48 -6.70 -4.71
N ALA A 59 -10.21 -6.37 -4.46
CA ALA A 59 -9.07 -7.12 -5.01
C ALA A 59 -8.11 -7.58 -3.92
N PHE A 60 -7.52 -6.67 -3.14
CA PHE A 60 -6.41 -7.00 -2.24
C PHE A 60 -6.86 -7.80 -1.02
N LYS A 61 -7.90 -7.37 -0.31
CA LYS A 61 -8.45 -8.10 0.84
C LYS A 61 -8.85 -9.54 0.50
N PRO A 62 -9.66 -9.81 -0.54
CA PRO A 62 -10.02 -11.19 -0.89
C PRO A 62 -8.83 -12.03 -1.38
N ALA A 63 -7.76 -11.40 -1.89
CA ALA A 63 -6.53 -12.07 -2.28
C ALA A 63 -5.56 -12.34 -1.12
N GLY A 64 -5.92 -12.00 0.13
CA GLY A 64 -5.10 -12.26 1.31
C GLY A 64 -4.06 -11.20 1.63
N PHE A 65 -4.15 -10.02 1.02
CA PHE A 65 -3.27 -8.90 1.35
C PHE A 65 -3.71 -8.23 2.65
N SER A 66 -2.75 -7.57 3.30
CA SER A 66 -2.93 -6.51 4.28
C SER A 66 -2.88 -5.15 3.61
N TRP A 67 -3.50 -4.15 4.24
CA TRP A 67 -3.55 -2.78 3.72
C TRP A 67 -2.93 -1.79 4.69
N GLY A 68 -1.94 -1.03 4.22
CA GLY A 68 -1.18 -0.07 5.01
C GLY A 68 -1.97 1.12 5.51
N ASN A 69 -3.24 1.26 5.08
CA ASN A 69 -4.16 2.23 5.66
C ASN A 69 -4.25 2.12 7.19
N SER A 70 -4.11 0.93 7.79
CA SER A 70 -4.11 0.78 9.26
C SER A 70 -2.94 1.49 9.96
N TYR A 71 -1.88 1.86 9.23
CA TYR A 71 -0.74 2.63 9.71
C TYR A 71 -0.51 3.92 8.89
N HIS A 72 -1.58 4.49 8.34
CA HIS A 72 -1.60 5.75 7.57
C HIS A 72 -0.79 5.71 6.26
N ASP A 73 -0.75 4.55 5.61
CA ASP A 73 -0.07 4.34 4.32
C ASP A 73 -1.05 3.70 3.31
N SER A 74 -2.05 4.46 2.88
CA SER A 74 -3.16 3.93 2.06
C SER A 74 -2.77 3.55 0.63
N MET A 75 -1.60 3.98 0.15
CA MET A 75 -1.01 3.50 -1.11
C MET A 75 -0.53 2.06 -1.01
N HIS A 76 -0.18 1.59 0.19
CA HIS A 76 0.59 0.37 0.40
C HIS A 76 -0.28 -0.87 0.61
N PHE A 77 -0.07 -1.91 -0.18
CA PHE A 77 -0.69 -3.22 -0.03
C PHE A 77 0.40 -4.30 0.02
N GLU A 78 0.30 -5.24 0.96
CA GLU A 78 1.34 -6.25 1.15
C GLU A 78 0.78 -7.60 1.53
N VAL A 79 1.45 -8.68 1.13
CA VAL A 79 1.19 -10.01 1.66
C VAL A 79 2.03 -10.18 2.91
N LEU A 80 1.37 -10.42 4.04
CA LEU A 80 2.03 -10.82 5.28
C LEU A 80 1.98 -12.35 5.37
N GLU A 81 3.12 -12.97 5.69
CA GLU A 81 3.14 -14.37 6.14
C GLU A 81 2.66 -14.50 7.59
#